data_AF-A0A6L6WAF8-F1
#
_entry.id   AF-A0A6L6WAF8-F1
#
_cell.length_a   1.000
_cell.length_b   1.000
_cell.length_c   1.000
_cell.angle_alpha   90.00
_cell.angle_beta   90.00
_cell.angle_gamma   90.00
#
_symmetry.space_group_name_H-M   'P 1'
#
loop_
_entity.id
_entity.type
_entity.pdbx_description
1 polymer ?
#
loop_
_entity_poly.entity_id
_entity_poly.type
_entity_poly.pdbx_seq_one_letter_code
_entity_poly.pdbx_strand_id
1 'polypeptide(L)'
;MSQIEELQSRITAAMDRIGTGLGALDAAQDGAGIDDLNQLLDEERTANAQLEERLKTLKTQLAEVPAPVDNSQELEALQAEVELLRNEVGNQDEKDALKAEVSRLTGEMEAASNTAALKATEAAAAQDAEVAELKSEIAAIQSKLDEATSVSEDAADEALKTAALTEEVSALKAELEQAKASATEAAQLISQPDDAAEMVDTSAELARQNETLVRLDTELQQLRHANESLRSANTALREANAAGVGDAGLINTAMEAEIEGLRAAQASDQAQVNAVLAKLEPLLANAQSLPVENIPEGEEV
;
A
#
# COMPACT_ATOMS: atom_id res chain seq x y z
N MET A 1 115.61 -6.05 90.56
CA MET A 1 115.11 -7.45 90.40
C MET A 1 113.60 -7.46 90.30
N SER A 2 112.82 -6.90 91.25
CA SER A 2 111.34 -6.90 91.19
C SER A 2 110.70 -6.17 89.99
N GLN A 3 111.26 -5.04 89.53
CA GLN A 3 110.72 -4.30 88.38
C GLN A 3 110.81 -5.09 87.05
N ILE A 4 111.80 -5.97 86.93
CA ILE A 4 111.97 -6.80 85.73
C ILE A 4 110.91 -7.92 85.73
N GLU A 5 110.63 -8.53 86.88
CA GLU A 5 109.58 -9.55 87.04
C GLU A 5 108.18 -8.98 86.82
N GLU A 6 107.91 -7.74 87.27
CA GLU A 6 106.65 -7.04 87.03
C GLU A 6 106.45 -6.71 85.55
N LEU A 7 107.50 -6.25 84.86
CA LEU A 7 107.48 -6.02 83.41
C LEU A 7 107.29 -7.34 82.65
N GLN A 8 107.95 -8.42 83.06
CA GLN A 8 107.78 -9.74 82.45
C GLN A 8 106.35 -10.26 82.61
N SER A 9 105.77 -10.20 83.82
CA SER A 9 104.38 -10.59 84.07
C SER A 9 103.40 -9.78 83.22
N ARG A 10 103.65 -8.48 83.06
CA ARG A 10 102.81 -7.60 82.24
C ARG A 10 102.95 -7.87 80.74
N ILE A 11 104.14 -8.21 80.27
CA ILE A 11 104.38 -8.62 78.89
C ILE A 11 103.69 -9.96 78.62
N THR A 12 103.80 -10.94 79.51
CA THR A 12 103.10 -12.24 79.35
C THR A 12 101.59 -12.05 79.33
N ALA A 13 101.02 -11.25 80.25
CA ALA A 13 99.60 -10.94 80.23
C ALA A 13 99.16 -10.17 78.97
N ALA A 14 100.02 -9.28 78.44
CA ALA A 14 99.76 -8.61 77.17
C ALA A 14 99.84 -9.59 75.99
N MET A 15 100.79 -10.52 75.98
CA MET A 15 100.91 -11.57 74.96
C MET A 15 99.74 -12.54 74.99
N ASP A 16 99.28 -12.98 76.17
CA ASP A 16 98.08 -13.82 76.30
C ASP A 16 96.82 -13.08 75.84
N ARG A 17 96.73 -11.78 76.13
CA ARG A 17 95.63 -10.93 75.66
C ARG A 17 95.65 -10.69 74.16
N ILE A 18 96.85 -10.55 73.57
CA ILE A 18 97.03 -10.47 72.12
C ILE A 18 96.73 -11.82 71.48
N GLY A 19 97.17 -12.94 72.07
CA GLY A 19 96.88 -14.28 71.57
C GLY A 19 95.38 -14.61 71.60
N THR A 20 94.69 -14.26 72.67
CA THR A 20 93.22 -14.38 72.77
C THR A 20 92.50 -13.42 71.83
N GLY A 21 92.98 -12.18 71.68
CA GLY A 21 92.44 -11.20 70.74
C GLY A 21 92.63 -11.62 69.27
N LEU A 22 93.79 -12.18 68.93
CA LEU A 22 94.05 -12.75 67.61
C LEU A 22 93.21 -14.00 67.37
N GLY A 23 93.06 -14.89 68.35
CA GLY A 23 92.16 -16.04 68.23
C GLY A 23 90.69 -15.65 68.04
N ALA A 24 90.24 -14.57 68.67
CA ALA A 24 88.89 -14.03 68.45
C ALA A 24 88.73 -13.35 67.08
N LEU A 25 89.78 -12.71 66.57
CA LEU A 25 89.79 -12.12 65.23
C LEU A 25 89.83 -13.19 64.15
N ASP A 26 90.66 -14.22 64.33
CA ASP A 26 90.75 -15.39 63.45
C ASP A 26 89.41 -16.13 63.44
N ALA A 27 88.76 -16.34 64.59
CA ALA A 27 87.41 -16.91 64.65
C ALA A 27 86.30 -16.05 64.02
N ALA A 28 86.48 -14.72 63.96
CA ALA A 28 85.57 -13.81 63.26
C ALA A 28 85.86 -13.73 61.75
N GLN A 29 87.07 -14.08 61.34
CA GLN A 29 87.56 -14.14 59.97
C GLN A 29 87.42 -15.56 59.37
N ASP A 30 87.27 -16.57 60.23
CA ASP A 30 87.01 -17.97 59.93
C ASP A 30 85.61 -18.10 59.34
N GLY A 31 85.55 -18.03 58.01
CA GLY A 31 84.60 -18.71 57.13
C GLY A 31 83.14 -18.35 57.33
N ALA A 32 82.52 -18.74 58.44
CA ALA A 32 81.07 -18.71 58.65
C ALA A 32 80.43 -17.35 58.39
N GLY A 33 80.97 -16.24 58.92
CA GLY A 33 80.39 -14.91 58.70
C GLY A 33 80.61 -14.34 57.30
N ILE A 34 81.71 -14.73 56.63
CA ILE A 34 82.04 -14.29 55.26
C ILE A 34 81.30 -15.15 54.23
N ASP A 35 81.21 -16.45 54.47
CA ASP A 35 80.46 -17.43 53.69
C ASP A 35 78.96 -17.14 53.78
N ASP A 36 78.42 -16.82 54.96
CA ASP A 36 77.02 -16.37 55.13
C ASP A 36 76.76 -15.06 54.37
N LEU A 37 77.68 -14.09 54.40
CA LEU A 37 77.56 -12.84 53.65
C LEU A 37 77.58 -13.08 52.13
N ASN A 38 78.47 -13.97 51.67
CA ASN A 38 78.55 -14.35 50.27
C ASN A 38 77.29 -15.08 49.82
N GLN A 39 76.74 -15.95 50.67
CA GLN A 39 75.47 -16.62 50.41
C GLN A 39 74.32 -15.61 50.28
N LEU A 40 74.20 -14.64 51.19
CA LEU A 40 73.20 -13.58 51.10
C LEU A 40 73.38 -12.70 49.86
N LEU A 41 74.63 -12.42 49.47
CA LEU A 41 74.92 -11.65 48.26
C LEU A 41 74.52 -12.40 46.99
N ASP A 42 74.76 -13.71 46.94
CA ASP A 42 74.34 -14.55 45.82
C ASP A 42 72.81 -14.73 45.79
N GLU A 43 72.15 -14.83 46.94
CA GLU A 43 70.69 -14.78 47.07
C GLU A 43 70.11 -13.44 46.57
N GLU A 44 70.71 -12.31 46.94
CA GLU A 44 70.28 -10.98 46.46
C GLU A 44 70.51 -10.81 44.95
N ARG A 45 71.64 -11.31 44.43
CA ARG A 45 71.93 -11.30 42.99
C ARG A 45 70.93 -12.13 42.19
N THR A 46 70.57 -13.31 42.68
CA THR A 46 69.56 -14.15 42.03
C THR A 46 68.17 -13.51 42.10
N ALA A 47 67.80 -12.88 43.21
CA ALA A 47 66.56 -12.12 43.35
C ALA A 47 66.50 -10.93 42.37
N ASN A 48 67.59 -10.16 42.26
CA ASN A 48 67.68 -9.05 41.31
C ASN A 48 67.60 -9.53 39.85
N ALA A 49 68.29 -10.62 39.49
CA ALA A 49 68.19 -11.20 38.16
C ALA A 49 66.75 -11.63 37.82
N GLN A 50 66.04 -12.24 38.78
CA GLN A 50 64.62 -12.59 38.62
C GLN A 50 63.72 -11.36 38.49
N LEU A 51 64.00 -10.28 39.22
CA LEU A 51 63.26 -9.02 39.11
C LEU A 51 63.51 -8.34 37.76
N GLU A 52 64.74 -8.36 37.25
CA GLU A 52 65.06 -7.85 35.91
C GLU A 52 64.34 -8.65 34.82
N GLU A 53 64.26 -9.97 34.95
CA GLU A 53 63.49 -10.80 34.03
C GLU A 53 61.98 -10.51 34.13
N ARG A 54 61.45 -10.32 35.34
CA ARG A 54 60.06 -9.87 35.55
C ARG A 54 59.81 -8.49 34.96
N LEU A 55 60.73 -7.55 35.11
CA LEU A 55 60.62 -6.21 34.52
C LEU A 55 60.68 -6.28 33.00
N LYS A 56 61.54 -7.14 32.44
CA LYS A 56 61.63 -7.35 31.00
C LYS A 56 60.34 -7.96 30.46
N THR A 57 59.79 -8.97 31.13
CA THR A 57 58.52 -9.60 30.73
C THR A 57 57.35 -8.63 30.87
N LEU A 58 57.25 -7.87 31.96
CA LEU A 58 56.23 -6.82 32.13
C LEU A 58 56.36 -5.72 31.09
N LYS A 59 57.59 -5.34 30.72
CA LYS A 59 57.83 -4.31 29.70
C LYS A 59 57.48 -4.82 28.30
N THR A 60 57.78 -6.07 28.00
CA THR A 60 57.31 -6.73 26.77
C THR A 60 55.79 -6.81 26.76
N GLN A 61 55.16 -7.25 27.85
CA GLN A 61 53.71 -7.32 27.98
C GLN A 61 53.06 -5.94 27.82
N LEU A 62 53.61 -4.89 28.44
CA LEU A 62 53.10 -3.53 28.31
C LEU A 62 53.29 -2.96 26.89
N ALA A 63 54.37 -3.36 26.20
CA ALA A 63 54.58 -3.00 24.80
C ALA A 63 53.68 -3.79 23.83
N GLU A 64 53.25 -4.99 24.24
CA GLU A 64 52.31 -5.85 23.51
C GLU A 64 50.85 -5.50 23.79
N VAL A 65 50.56 -4.79 24.89
CA VAL A 65 49.25 -4.15 25.11
C VAL A 65 49.01 -3.18 23.95
N PRO A 66 48.04 -3.46 23.06
CA PRO A 66 47.75 -2.58 21.95
C PRO A 66 47.33 -1.21 22.50
N ALA A 67 47.63 -0.15 21.76
CA ALA A 67 47.15 1.19 22.10
C ALA A 67 45.63 1.13 22.36
N PRO A 68 45.11 1.90 23.34
CA PRO A 68 43.68 1.92 23.62
C PRO A 68 42.94 2.15 22.30
N VAL A 69 42.10 1.17 21.94
CA VAL A 69 41.36 1.19 20.69
C VAL A 69 40.46 2.43 20.73
N ASP A 70 40.57 3.28 19.73
CA ASP A 70 39.81 4.52 19.62
C ASP A 70 38.36 4.17 19.24
N ASN A 71 37.57 3.79 20.24
CA ASN A 71 36.16 3.44 20.07
C ASN A 71 35.26 4.68 19.95
N SER A 72 35.83 5.88 19.77
CA SER A 72 35.04 7.12 19.62
C SER A 72 34.04 7.03 18.48
N GLN A 73 34.47 6.47 17.34
CA GLN A 73 33.62 6.30 16.16
C GLN A 73 32.51 5.27 16.40
N GLU A 74 32.79 4.18 17.11
CA GLU A 74 31.78 3.18 17.47
C GLU A 74 30.75 3.76 18.46
N LEU A 75 31.21 4.58 19.41
CA LEU A 75 30.34 5.28 20.36
C LEU A 75 29.46 6.33 19.68
N GLU A 76 30.01 7.09 18.73
CA GLU A 76 29.26 8.05 17.92
C GLU A 76 28.22 7.34 17.03
N ALA A 77 28.58 6.20 16.43
CA ALA A 77 27.65 5.39 15.64
C ALA A 77 26.50 4.83 16.50
N LEU A 78 26.81 4.29 17.67
CA LEU A 78 25.79 3.81 18.62
C LEU A 78 24.91 4.94 19.16
N GLN A 79 25.47 6.14 19.38
CA GLN A 79 24.68 7.31 19.77
C GLN A 79 23.72 7.75 18.67
N ALA A 80 24.17 7.77 17.41
CA ALA A 80 23.31 8.11 16.27
C ALA A 80 22.16 7.09 16.09
N GLU A 81 22.44 5.79 16.29
CA GLU A 81 21.43 4.75 16.23
C GLU A 81 20.39 4.90 17.36
N VAL A 82 20.82 5.24 18.58
CA VAL A 82 19.92 5.53 19.70
C VAL A 82 19.06 6.76 19.43
N GLU A 83 19.60 7.81 18.80
CA GLU A 83 18.80 8.97 18.40
C GLU A 83 17.77 8.66 17.32
N LEU A 84 18.11 7.82 16.34
CA LEU A 84 17.15 7.34 15.33
C LEU A 84 16.01 6.55 15.98
N LEU A 85 16.33 5.58 16.83
CA LEU A 85 15.32 4.79 17.55
C LEU A 85 14.44 5.68 18.44
N ARG A 86 15.00 6.73 19.04
CA ARG A 86 14.23 7.69 19.84
C ARG A 86 13.25 8.49 18.99
N ASN A 87 13.64 8.87 17.77
CA ASN A 87 12.76 9.55 16.82
C ASN A 87 11.67 8.61 16.27
N GLU A 88 12.01 7.35 16.00
CA GLU A 88 11.03 6.33 15.61
C GLU A 88 10.02 6.02 16.72
N VAL A 89 10.46 6.00 17.98
CA VAL A 89 9.55 5.91 19.14
C VAL A 89 8.69 7.17 19.29
N GLY A 90 9.18 8.34 18.90
CA GLY A 90 8.38 9.56 18.78
C GLY A 90 7.29 9.46 17.71
N ASN A 91 7.48 8.61 16.70
CA ASN A 91 6.51 8.35 15.64
C ASN A 91 5.35 7.42 16.08
N GLN A 92 5.31 7.05 17.37
CA GLN A 92 4.22 6.28 17.94
C GLN A 92 2.91 7.07 17.99
N ASP A 93 2.96 8.39 18.10
CA ASP A 93 1.77 9.26 18.08
C ASP A 93 1.08 9.21 16.69
N GLU A 94 1.85 9.25 15.60
CA GLU A 94 1.31 9.08 14.24
C GLU A 94 0.75 7.67 14.04
N LYS A 95 1.42 6.65 14.57
CA LYS A 95 0.93 5.27 14.53
C LYS A 95 -0.38 5.10 15.30
N ASP A 96 -0.51 5.72 16.46
CA ASP A 96 -1.73 5.69 17.27
C ASP A 96 -2.86 6.49 16.60
N ALA A 97 -2.54 7.62 15.96
CA ALA A 97 -3.48 8.38 15.14
C ALA A 97 -3.98 7.58 13.92
N LEU A 98 -3.08 6.93 13.19
CA LEU A 98 -3.43 6.06 12.07
C LEU A 98 -4.27 4.86 12.53
N LYS A 99 -3.97 4.28 13.69
CA LYS A 99 -4.75 3.17 14.26
C LYS A 99 -6.16 3.61 14.67
N ALA A 100 -6.31 4.82 15.21
CA ALA A 100 -7.61 5.40 15.50
C ALA A 100 -8.42 5.64 14.21
N GLU A 101 -7.76 6.15 13.18
CA GLU A 101 -8.39 6.42 11.88
C GLU A 101 -8.81 5.15 11.15
N VAL A 102 -7.97 4.10 11.18
CA VAL A 102 -8.34 2.77 10.67
C VAL A 102 -9.57 2.25 11.40
N SER A 103 -9.61 2.35 12.73
CA SER A 103 -10.77 1.90 13.52
C SER A 103 -12.04 2.68 13.16
N ARG A 104 -11.93 3.99 12.92
CA ARG A 104 -13.04 4.84 12.45
C ARG A 104 -13.54 4.39 11.07
N LEU A 105 -12.64 4.25 10.11
CA LEU A 105 -12.98 3.84 8.75
C LEU A 105 -13.57 2.42 8.70
N THR A 106 -13.08 1.49 9.52
CA THR A 106 -13.69 0.15 9.64
C THR A 106 -15.12 0.24 10.14
N GLY A 107 -15.38 1.03 11.20
CA GLY A 107 -16.75 1.24 11.69
C GLY A 107 -17.68 1.88 10.67
N GLU A 108 -17.19 2.85 9.89
CA GLU A 108 -17.97 3.48 8.81
C GLU A 108 -18.27 2.52 7.67
N MET A 109 -17.31 1.68 7.28
CA MET A 109 -17.51 0.64 6.27
C MET A 109 -18.53 -0.40 6.71
N GLU A 110 -18.49 -0.84 7.96
CA GLU A 110 -19.47 -1.76 8.53
C GLU A 110 -20.88 -1.12 8.57
N ALA A 111 -20.99 0.14 9.01
CA ALA A 111 -22.25 0.87 9.02
C ALA A 111 -22.82 1.07 7.60
N ALA A 112 -21.97 1.41 6.63
CA ALA A 112 -22.35 1.55 5.23
C ALA A 112 -22.81 0.21 4.64
N SER A 113 -22.09 -0.88 4.93
CA SER A 113 -22.45 -2.24 4.52
C SER A 113 -23.82 -2.66 5.07
N ASN A 114 -24.05 -2.45 6.37
CA ASN A 114 -25.34 -2.75 7.01
C ASN A 114 -26.48 -1.90 6.42
N THR A 115 -26.22 -0.63 6.13
CA THR A 115 -27.21 0.26 5.49
C THR A 115 -27.53 -0.19 4.06
N ALA A 116 -26.52 -0.60 3.29
CA ALA A 116 -26.71 -1.12 1.94
C ALA A 116 -27.50 -2.44 1.95
N ALA A 117 -27.22 -3.33 2.91
CA ALA A 117 -27.98 -4.56 3.10
C ALA A 117 -29.46 -4.28 3.41
N LEU A 118 -29.75 -3.35 4.33
CA LEU A 118 -31.13 -2.94 4.62
C LEU A 118 -31.85 -2.39 3.39
N LYS A 119 -31.21 -1.46 2.65
CA LYS A 119 -31.79 -0.91 1.40
C LYS A 119 -32.04 -1.99 0.36
N ALA A 120 -31.16 -2.99 0.24
CA ALA A 120 -31.36 -4.10 -0.68
C ALA A 120 -32.56 -4.97 -0.27
N THR A 121 -32.75 -5.22 1.02
CA THR A 121 -33.94 -5.96 1.51
C THR A 121 -35.23 -5.19 1.30
N GLU A 122 -35.24 -3.87 1.51
CA GLU A 122 -36.40 -3.01 1.25
C GLU A 122 -36.74 -2.96 -0.23
N ALA A 123 -35.72 -2.84 -1.10
CA ALA A 123 -35.90 -2.86 -2.55
C ALA A 123 -36.46 -4.20 -3.06
N ALA A 124 -35.96 -5.33 -2.53
CA ALA A 124 -36.48 -6.65 -2.87
C ALA A 124 -37.94 -6.82 -2.43
N ALA A 125 -38.29 -6.38 -1.21
CA ALA A 125 -39.67 -6.41 -0.73
C ALA A 125 -40.61 -5.53 -1.57
N ALA A 126 -40.14 -4.36 -2.04
CA ALA A 126 -40.90 -3.50 -2.93
C ALA A 126 -41.15 -4.15 -4.30
N GLN A 127 -40.13 -4.80 -4.89
CA GLN A 127 -40.26 -5.54 -6.14
C GLN A 127 -41.23 -6.73 -6.01
N ASP A 128 -41.16 -7.48 -4.91
CA ASP A 128 -42.07 -8.60 -4.65
C ASP A 128 -43.53 -8.13 -4.54
N ALA A 129 -43.77 -6.96 -3.94
CA ALA A 129 -45.10 -6.36 -3.86
C ALA A 129 -45.64 -5.95 -5.24
N GLU A 130 -44.80 -5.31 -6.06
CA GLU A 130 -45.16 -4.93 -7.44
C GLU A 130 -45.46 -6.16 -8.31
N VAL A 131 -44.67 -7.23 -8.18
CA VAL A 131 -44.92 -8.51 -8.88
C VAL A 131 -46.24 -9.14 -8.42
N ALA A 132 -46.59 -9.05 -7.15
CA ALA A 132 -47.86 -9.57 -6.65
C ALA A 132 -49.06 -8.77 -7.19
N GLU A 133 -48.94 -7.45 -7.29
CA GLU A 133 -49.95 -6.57 -7.88
C GLU A 133 -50.15 -6.88 -9.37
N LEU A 134 -49.07 -6.92 -10.15
CA LEU A 134 -49.13 -7.25 -11.58
C LEU A 134 -49.73 -8.65 -11.82
N LYS A 135 -49.42 -9.63 -10.97
CA LYS A 135 -50.06 -10.97 -11.05
C LYS A 135 -51.57 -10.91 -10.79
N SER A 136 -52.01 -10.08 -9.84
CA SER A 136 -53.43 -9.86 -9.57
C SER A 136 -54.13 -9.20 -10.76
N GLU A 137 -53.49 -8.20 -11.38
CA GLU A 137 -54.02 -7.54 -12.58
C GLU A 137 -54.13 -8.52 -13.76
N ILE A 138 -53.10 -9.35 -14.00
CA ILE A 138 -53.12 -10.38 -15.03
C ILE A 138 -54.28 -11.36 -14.80
N ALA A 139 -54.48 -11.83 -13.56
CA ALA A 139 -55.58 -12.73 -13.23
C ALA A 139 -56.95 -12.08 -13.47
N ALA A 140 -57.09 -10.78 -13.16
CA ALA A 140 -58.32 -10.04 -13.44
C ALA A 140 -58.57 -9.86 -14.94
N ILE A 141 -57.52 -9.61 -15.73
CA ILE A 141 -57.61 -9.51 -17.19
C ILE A 141 -57.96 -10.87 -17.80
N GLN A 142 -57.36 -11.96 -17.31
CA GLN A 142 -57.68 -13.32 -17.75
C GLN A 142 -59.14 -13.67 -17.45
N SER A 143 -59.65 -13.36 -16.24
CA SER A 143 -61.07 -13.56 -15.91
C SER A 143 -61.99 -12.77 -16.84
N LYS A 144 -61.64 -11.51 -17.17
CA LYS A 144 -62.41 -10.71 -18.14
C LYS A 144 -62.37 -11.30 -19.55
N LEU A 145 -61.24 -11.87 -19.94
CA LEU A 145 -61.08 -12.54 -21.22
C LEU A 145 -61.93 -13.83 -21.26
N ASP A 146 -61.89 -14.64 -20.22
CA ASP A 146 -62.67 -15.87 -20.10
C ASP A 146 -64.18 -15.56 -20.08
N GLU A 147 -64.62 -14.51 -19.37
CA GLU A 147 -66.01 -14.02 -19.42
C GLU A 147 -66.41 -13.60 -20.84
N ALA A 148 -65.58 -12.81 -21.53
CA ALA A 148 -65.83 -12.41 -22.92
C ALA A 148 -65.86 -13.60 -23.90
N THR A 149 -65.14 -14.69 -23.58
CA THR A 149 -65.09 -15.91 -24.38
C THR A 149 -66.29 -16.82 -24.07
N SER A 150 -66.75 -16.89 -22.81
CA SER A 150 -67.94 -17.66 -22.41
C SER A 150 -69.26 -17.10 -22.96
N VAL A 151 -69.30 -15.80 -23.32
CA VAL A 151 -70.43 -15.18 -24.02
C VAL A 151 -70.59 -15.69 -25.47
N SER A 152 -69.63 -16.46 -26.00
CA SER A 152 -69.73 -17.08 -27.34
C SER A 152 -70.28 -18.52 -27.34
N GLU A 153 -70.72 -19.07 -26.19
CA GLU A 153 -71.19 -20.47 -26.08
C GLU A 153 -72.71 -20.65 -25.89
N ASP A 154 -73.55 -19.69 -26.30
CA ASP A 154 -75.01 -19.89 -26.38
C ASP A 154 -75.50 -19.94 -27.86
N ALA A 155 -75.83 -21.15 -28.31
CA ALA A 155 -75.83 -21.62 -29.69
C ALA A 155 -77.00 -21.15 -30.61
N ALA A 156 -77.43 -19.89 -30.51
CA ALA A 156 -78.36 -19.29 -31.48
C ALA A 156 -77.94 -17.91 -32.03
N ASP A 157 -76.94 -17.26 -31.43
CA ASP A 157 -76.47 -15.91 -31.83
C ASP A 157 -75.16 -15.94 -32.67
N GLU A 158 -74.43 -17.06 -32.63
CA GLU A 158 -73.18 -17.27 -33.36
C GLU A 158 -73.34 -17.26 -34.90
N ALA A 159 -74.52 -17.59 -35.43
CA ALA A 159 -74.75 -17.55 -36.90
C ALA A 159 -74.86 -16.11 -37.44
N LEU A 160 -75.34 -15.16 -36.63
CA LEU A 160 -75.40 -13.74 -36.98
C LEU A 160 -74.08 -13.04 -36.67
N LYS A 161 -73.41 -13.43 -35.58
CA LYS A 161 -72.11 -12.87 -35.18
C LYS A 161 -70.97 -13.35 -36.08
N THR A 162 -70.95 -14.60 -36.52
CA THR A 162 -70.01 -15.06 -37.55
C THR A 162 -70.25 -14.34 -38.87
N ALA A 163 -71.49 -14.16 -39.32
CA ALA A 163 -71.79 -13.36 -40.51
C ALA A 163 -71.31 -11.91 -40.37
N ALA A 164 -71.59 -11.25 -39.23
CA ALA A 164 -71.14 -9.89 -38.94
C ALA A 164 -69.61 -9.78 -38.84
N LEU A 165 -68.94 -10.74 -38.20
CA LEU A 165 -67.48 -10.82 -38.14
C LEU A 165 -66.87 -11.13 -39.51
N THR A 166 -67.55 -11.88 -40.39
CA THR A 166 -67.07 -12.14 -41.75
C THR A 166 -67.18 -10.88 -42.61
N GLU A 167 -68.24 -10.09 -42.41
CA GLU A 167 -68.42 -8.79 -43.04
C GLU A 167 -67.40 -7.77 -42.49
N GLU A 168 -67.18 -7.73 -41.19
CA GLU A 168 -66.16 -6.90 -40.53
C GLU A 168 -64.74 -7.31 -40.95
N VAL A 169 -64.43 -8.61 -41.06
CA VAL A 169 -63.15 -9.08 -41.60
C VAL A 169 -63.01 -8.73 -43.08
N SER A 170 -64.09 -8.69 -43.86
CA SER A 170 -64.05 -8.23 -45.25
C SER A 170 -63.83 -6.71 -45.36
N ALA A 171 -64.44 -5.94 -44.46
CA ALA A 171 -64.26 -4.50 -44.34
C ALA A 171 -62.84 -4.15 -43.87
N LEU A 172 -62.34 -4.81 -42.83
CA LEU A 172 -60.96 -4.68 -42.34
C LEU A 172 -59.94 -5.11 -43.40
N LYS A 173 -60.22 -6.15 -44.20
CA LYS A 173 -59.36 -6.51 -45.34
C LYS A 173 -59.37 -5.44 -46.42
N ALA A 174 -60.53 -4.84 -46.72
CA ALA A 174 -60.63 -3.73 -47.66
C ALA A 174 -59.91 -2.47 -47.14
N GLU A 175 -60.04 -2.15 -45.85
CA GLU A 175 -59.30 -1.09 -45.19
C GLU A 175 -57.81 -1.36 -45.14
N LEU A 176 -57.37 -2.61 -44.97
CA LEU A 176 -55.96 -3.00 -44.97
C LEU A 176 -55.38 -2.93 -46.38
N GLU A 177 -56.14 -3.31 -47.42
CA GLU A 177 -55.74 -3.09 -48.82
C GLU A 177 -55.75 -1.60 -49.19
N GLN A 178 -56.69 -0.81 -48.66
CA GLN A 178 -56.69 0.65 -48.81
C GLN A 178 -55.50 1.28 -48.05
N ALA A 179 -55.18 0.80 -46.85
CA ALA A 179 -54.06 1.26 -46.04
C ALA A 179 -52.71 0.87 -46.67
N LYS A 180 -52.63 -0.31 -47.28
CA LYS A 180 -51.48 -0.73 -48.09
C LYS A 180 -51.36 0.11 -49.35
N ALA A 181 -52.48 0.41 -50.03
CA ALA A 181 -52.49 1.30 -51.20
C ALA A 181 -52.03 2.71 -50.81
N SER A 182 -52.51 3.24 -49.69
CA SER A 182 -52.04 4.53 -49.14
C SER A 182 -50.61 4.46 -48.61
N ALA A 183 -50.14 3.30 -48.14
CA ALA A 183 -48.74 3.10 -47.74
C ALA A 183 -47.81 2.99 -48.94
N THR A 184 -48.25 2.42 -50.06
CA THR A 184 -47.51 2.48 -51.33
C THR A 184 -47.55 3.87 -51.97
N GLU A 185 -48.65 4.60 -51.82
CA GLU A 185 -48.77 6.00 -52.23
C GLU A 185 -47.90 6.90 -51.33
N ALA A 186 -47.85 6.62 -50.02
CA ALA A 186 -46.94 7.26 -49.08
C ALA A 186 -45.47 6.88 -49.35
N ALA A 187 -45.17 5.63 -49.73
CA ALA A 187 -43.83 5.23 -50.16
C ALA A 187 -43.42 5.91 -51.47
N GLN A 188 -44.37 6.19 -52.37
CA GLN A 188 -44.17 7.01 -53.56
C GLN A 188 -44.01 8.51 -53.23
N LEU A 189 -44.61 9.01 -52.14
CA LEU A 189 -44.39 10.36 -51.62
C LEU A 189 -43.06 10.50 -50.87
N ILE A 190 -42.59 9.46 -50.17
CA ILE A 190 -41.25 9.35 -49.55
C ILE A 190 -40.13 9.31 -50.61
N SER A 191 -40.48 9.14 -51.90
CA SER A 191 -39.57 9.30 -53.03
C SER A 191 -39.25 10.77 -53.38
N GLN A 192 -39.72 11.73 -52.56
CA GLN A 192 -39.23 13.10 -52.64
C GLN A 192 -37.82 13.19 -52.03
N PRO A 193 -36.84 13.77 -52.73
CA PRO A 193 -35.42 13.70 -52.36
C PRO A 193 -35.02 14.45 -51.09
N ASP A 194 -35.89 15.30 -50.53
CA ASP A 194 -35.56 16.15 -49.37
C ASP A 194 -35.76 15.44 -48.01
N ASP A 195 -36.83 14.65 -47.80
CA ASP A 195 -37.07 13.93 -46.53
C ASP A 195 -36.15 12.72 -46.34
N ALA A 196 -35.67 12.12 -47.44
CA ALA A 196 -34.69 11.04 -47.40
C ALA A 196 -33.32 11.52 -46.90
N ALA A 197 -32.98 12.80 -47.10
CA ALA A 197 -31.70 13.36 -46.64
C ALA A 197 -31.67 13.55 -45.12
N GLU A 198 -32.76 14.04 -44.50
CA GLU A 198 -32.84 14.22 -43.04
C GLU A 198 -32.89 12.89 -42.27
N MET A 199 -33.60 11.87 -42.78
CA MET A 199 -33.57 10.53 -42.18
C MET A 199 -32.19 9.87 -42.28
N VAL A 200 -31.46 10.10 -43.37
CA VAL A 200 -30.09 9.58 -43.54
C VAL A 200 -29.13 10.28 -42.58
N ASP A 201 -29.24 11.61 -42.41
CA ASP A 201 -28.38 12.38 -41.51
C ASP A 201 -28.62 12.01 -40.04
N THR A 202 -29.88 11.93 -39.61
CA THR A 202 -30.23 11.48 -38.24
C THR A 202 -29.78 10.03 -37.97
N SER A 203 -29.89 9.12 -38.94
CA SER A 203 -29.37 7.76 -38.81
C SER A 203 -27.84 7.71 -38.71
N ALA A 204 -27.14 8.58 -39.45
CA ALA A 204 -25.69 8.69 -39.42
C ALA A 204 -25.22 9.31 -38.10
N GLU A 205 -25.96 10.26 -37.54
CA GLU A 205 -25.68 10.86 -36.25
C GLU A 205 -25.88 9.86 -35.11
N LEU A 206 -26.95 9.07 -35.12
CA LEU A 206 -27.17 7.97 -34.16
C LEU A 206 -26.07 6.90 -34.24
N ALA A 207 -25.58 6.59 -35.44
CA ALA A 207 -24.47 5.66 -35.62
C ALA A 207 -23.18 6.19 -34.98
N ARG A 208 -22.85 7.48 -35.20
CA ARG A 208 -21.70 8.14 -34.56
C ARG A 208 -21.83 8.17 -33.04
N GLN A 209 -23.02 8.49 -32.51
CA GLN A 209 -23.29 8.48 -31.08
C GLN A 209 -23.09 7.09 -30.47
N ASN A 210 -23.63 6.04 -31.10
CA ASN A 210 -23.42 4.67 -30.63
C ASN A 210 -21.95 4.26 -30.66
N GLU A 211 -21.19 4.64 -31.69
CA GLU A 211 -19.74 4.39 -31.74
C GLU A 211 -19.00 5.06 -30.58
N THR A 212 -19.33 6.32 -30.25
CA THR A 212 -18.74 7.02 -29.11
C THR A 212 -19.08 6.37 -27.77
N LEU A 213 -20.31 5.88 -27.59
CA LEU A 213 -20.73 5.18 -26.38
C LEU A 213 -20.01 3.84 -26.21
N VAL A 214 -19.87 3.07 -27.30
CA VAL A 214 -19.11 1.81 -27.28
C VAL A 214 -17.66 2.07 -26.90
N ARG A 215 -17.04 3.09 -27.50
CA ARG A 215 -15.66 3.47 -27.16
C ARG A 215 -15.52 3.86 -25.68
N LEU A 216 -16.40 4.72 -25.17
CA LEU A 216 -16.40 5.12 -23.77
C LEU A 216 -16.57 3.93 -22.83
N ASP A 217 -17.48 3.00 -23.15
CA ASP A 217 -17.69 1.79 -22.35
C ASP A 217 -16.44 0.90 -22.34
N THR A 218 -15.79 0.70 -23.48
CA THR A 218 -14.53 -0.09 -23.53
C THR A 218 -13.43 0.52 -22.66
N GLU A 219 -13.30 1.85 -22.65
CA GLU A 219 -12.30 2.54 -21.84
C GLU A 219 -12.66 2.51 -20.34
N LEU A 220 -13.94 2.63 -19.98
CA LEU A 220 -14.39 2.46 -18.59
C LEU A 220 -14.18 1.02 -18.08
N GLN A 221 -14.37 0.02 -18.93
CA GLN A 221 -14.06 -1.37 -18.60
C GLN A 221 -12.56 -1.57 -18.38
N GLN A 222 -11.71 -1.01 -19.23
CA GLN A 222 -10.24 -1.03 -19.05
C GLN A 222 -9.83 -0.35 -17.73
N LEU A 223 -10.41 0.81 -17.41
CA LEU A 223 -10.15 1.52 -16.16
C LEU A 223 -10.59 0.71 -14.93
N ARG A 224 -11.73 0.04 -14.98
CA ARG A 224 -12.18 -0.86 -13.90
C ARG A 224 -11.23 -2.04 -13.73
N HIS A 225 -10.79 -2.64 -14.83
CA HIS A 225 -9.84 -3.76 -14.78
C HIS A 225 -8.48 -3.35 -14.20
N ALA A 226 -7.94 -2.20 -14.63
CA ALA A 226 -6.69 -1.67 -14.09
C ALA A 226 -6.80 -1.34 -12.59
N ASN A 227 -7.92 -0.76 -12.16
CA ASN A 227 -8.18 -0.50 -10.74
C ASN A 227 -8.32 -1.78 -9.90
N GLU A 228 -8.92 -2.84 -10.45
CA GLU A 228 -9.01 -4.13 -9.75
C GLU A 228 -7.63 -4.78 -9.61
N SER A 229 -6.81 -4.74 -10.67
CA SER A 229 -5.41 -5.19 -10.64
C SER A 229 -4.58 -4.41 -9.62
N LEU A 230 -4.77 -3.09 -9.53
CA LEU A 230 -4.16 -2.23 -8.51
C LEU A 230 -4.57 -2.62 -7.09
N ARG A 231 -5.85 -2.89 -6.85
CA ARG A 231 -6.34 -3.32 -5.53
C ARG A 231 -5.74 -4.67 -5.15
N SER A 232 -5.72 -5.63 -6.08
CA SER A 232 -5.14 -6.95 -5.89
C SER A 232 -3.62 -6.87 -5.58
N ALA A 233 -2.88 -6.07 -6.34
CA ALA A 233 -1.45 -5.86 -6.09
C ALA A 233 -1.19 -5.19 -4.72
N ASN A 234 -2.02 -4.22 -4.33
CA ASN A 234 -1.93 -3.58 -3.01
C ASN A 234 -2.27 -4.56 -1.86
N THR A 235 -3.25 -5.44 -2.04
CA THR A 235 -3.53 -6.49 -1.04
C THR A 235 -2.35 -7.45 -0.90
N ALA A 236 -1.75 -7.89 -2.01
CA ALA A 236 -0.58 -8.76 -2.00
C ALA A 236 0.64 -8.10 -1.33
N LEU A 237 0.88 -6.80 -1.60
CA LEU A 237 1.93 -6.03 -0.92
C LEU A 237 1.68 -5.91 0.59
N ARG A 238 0.44 -5.69 1.01
CA ARG A 238 0.10 -5.63 2.45
C ARG A 238 0.30 -6.97 3.13
N GLU A 239 -0.09 -8.07 2.49
CA GLU A 239 0.14 -9.43 2.99
C GLU A 239 1.62 -9.78 3.08
N ALA A 240 2.40 -9.46 2.03
CA ALA A 240 3.85 -9.67 2.01
C ALA A 240 4.58 -8.83 3.09
N ASN A 241 4.19 -7.56 3.24
CA ASN A 241 4.71 -6.70 4.31
C ASN A 241 4.31 -7.20 5.70
N ALA A 242 3.08 -7.69 5.89
CA ALA A 242 2.64 -8.29 7.15
C ALA A 242 3.38 -9.60 7.49
N ALA A 243 3.77 -10.37 6.47
CA ALA A 243 4.62 -11.55 6.60
C ALA A 243 6.11 -11.21 6.79
N GLY A 244 6.50 -9.93 6.68
CA GLY A 244 7.89 -9.48 6.76
C GLY A 244 8.74 -9.88 5.55
N VAL A 245 8.12 -10.27 4.44
CA VAL A 245 8.80 -10.67 3.21
C VAL A 245 8.79 -9.50 2.24
N GLY A 246 9.92 -8.80 2.12
CA GLY A 246 10.11 -7.79 1.08
C GLY A 246 10.35 -8.46 -0.27
N ASP A 247 9.27 -8.66 -1.05
CA ASP A 247 9.37 -9.21 -2.41
C ASP A 247 9.47 -8.10 -3.46
N ALA A 248 10.65 -7.97 -4.08
CA ALA A 248 10.89 -7.03 -5.16
C ALA A 248 10.00 -7.29 -6.40
N GLY A 249 9.58 -8.54 -6.62
CA GLY A 249 8.66 -8.89 -7.71
C GLY A 249 7.29 -8.27 -7.52
N LEU A 250 6.71 -8.37 -6.31
CA LEU A 250 5.42 -7.77 -5.99
C LEU A 250 5.43 -6.24 -6.08
N ILE A 251 6.54 -5.61 -5.69
CA ILE A 251 6.71 -4.15 -5.83
C ILE A 251 6.68 -3.76 -7.31
N ASN A 252 7.41 -4.49 -8.16
CA ASN A 252 7.40 -4.23 -9.61
C ASN A 252 6.01 -4.46 -10.21
N THR A 253 5.31 -5.54 -9.83
CA THR A 253 3.94 -5.81 -10.30
C THR A 253 2.94 -4.73 -9.85
N ALA A 254 3.08 -4.21 -8.63
CA ALA A 254 2.26 -3.11 -8.15
C ALA A 254 2.55 -1.80 -8.90
N MET A 255 3.81 -1.50 -9.15
CA MET A 255 4.22 -0.32 -9.92
C MET A 255 3.74 -0.41 -11.38
N GLU A 256 3.80 -1.59 -11.99
CA GLU A 256 3.23 -1.84 -13.32
C GLU A 256 1.72 -1.64 -13.35
N ALA A 257 1.00 -2.15 -12.34
CA ALA A 257 -0.44 -1.94 -12.21
C ALA A 257 -0.80 -0.45 -12.00
N GLU A 258 0.03 0.31 -11.28
CA GLU A 258 -0.16 1.76 -11.09
C GLU A 258 0.04 2.54 -12.39
N ILE A 259 1.09 2.21 -13.14
CA ILE A 259 1.33 2.81 -14.45
C ILE A 259 0.16 2.49 -15.41
N GLU A 260 -0.34 1.26 -15.42
CA GLU A 260 -1.47 0.86 -16.25
C GLU A 260 -2.77 1.56 -15.82
N GLY A 261 -2.99 1.71 -14.51
CA GLY A 261 -4.11 2.49 -13.96
C GLY A 261 -4.06 3.96 -14.38
N LEU A 262 -2.89 4.60 -14.31
CA LEU A 262 -2.70 5.99 -14.74
C LEU A 262 -2.91 6.15 -16.25
N ARG A 263 -2.43 5.21 -17.07
CA ARG A 263 -2.67 5.22 -18.52
C ARG A 263 -4.15 5.05 -18.85
N ALA A 264 -4.84 4.13 -18.18
CA ALA A 264 -6.27 3.91 -18.37
C ALA A 264 -7.10 5.13 -17.94
N ALA A 265 -6.73 5.78 -16.83
CA ALA A 265 -7.33 7.05 -16.39
C ALA A 265 -7.15 8.15 -17.44
N GLN A 266 -5.91 8.35 -17.91
CA GLN A 266 -5.63 9.35 -18.94
C GLN A 266 -6.38 9.07 -20.26
N ALA A 267 -6.48 7.79 -20.67
CA ALA A 267 -7.22 7.41 -21.87
C ALA A 267 -8.72 7.73 -21.72
N SER A 268 -9.32 7.38 -20.59
CA SER A 268 -10.72 7.69 -20.29
C SER A 268 -10.99 9.20 -20.28
N ASP A 269 -10.12 9.97 -19.63
CA ASP A 269 -10.22 11.43 -19.61
C ASP A 269 -10.12 12.01 -21.03
N GLN A 270 -9.20 11.50 -21.85
CA GLN A 270 -9.02 11.95 -23.22
C GLN A 270 -10.24 11.65 -24.11
N ALA A 271 -10.86 10.48 -23.98
CA ALA A 271 -12.08 10.19 -24.75
C ALA A 271 -13.29 10.96 -24.26
N GLN A 272 -13.42 11.20 -22.95
CA GLN A 272 -14.47 12.08 -22.42
C GLN A 272 -14.32 13.50 -23.00
N VAL A 273 -13.09 14.03 -23.01
CA VAL A 273 -12.81 15.34 -23.63
C VAL A 273 -13.14 15.34 -25.12
N ASN A 274 -12.72 14.31 -25.87
CA ASN A 274 -13.03 14.21 -27.30
C ASN A 274 -14.54 14.10 -27.56
N ALA A 275 -15.28 13.35 -26.74
CA ALA A 275 -16.74 13.23 -26.84
C ALA A 275 -17.45 14.55 -26.56
N VAL A 276 -16.97 15.31 -25.56
CA VAL A 276 -17.48 16.66 -25.25
C VAL A 276 -17.19 17.62 -26.40
N LEU A 277 -15.96 17.63 -26.93
CA LEU A 277 -15.58 18.47 -28.08
C LEU A 277 -16.44 18.17 -29.30
N ALA A 278 -16.63 16.88 -29.63
CA ALA A 278 -17.47 16.45 -30.75
C ALA A 278 -18.94 16.89 -30.60
N LYS A 279 -19.45 17.02 -29.37
CA LYS A 279 -20.81 17.50 -29.10
C LYS A 279 -20.92 19.03 -29.10
N LEU A 280 -19.85 19.74 -28.71
CA LEU A 280 -19.82 21.20 -28.68
C LEU A 280 -19.58 21.82 -30.06
N GLU A 281 -18.81 21.17 -30.93
CA GLU A 281 -18.49 21.64 -32.28
C GLU A 281 -19.73 21.97 -33.15
N PRO A 282 -20.77 21.11 -33.26
CA PRO A 282 -21.98 21.45 -34.00
C PRO A 282 -22.82 22.55 -33.32
N LEU A 283 -22.81 22.64 -31.99
CA LEU A 283 -23.52 23.69 -31.25
C LEU A 283 -22.87 25.07 -31.48
N LEU A 284 -21.54 25.11 -31.55
CA LEU A 284 -20.77 26.32 -31.89
C LEU A 284 -20.96 26.74 -33.35
N ALA A 285 -20.99 25.79 -34.29
CA ALA A 285 -21.26 26.07 -35.70
C ALA A 285 -22.69 26.62 -35.89
N ASN A 286 -23.69 26.05 -35.21
CA ASN A 286 -25.07 26.56 -35.20
C ASN A 286 -25.20 27.94 -34.54
N ALA A 287 -24.40 28.23 -33.50
CA ALA A 287 -24.38 29.55 -32.87
C ALA A 287 -23.74 30.63 -33.77
N GLN A 288 -22.75 30.25 -34.59
CA GLN A 288 -22.11 31.15 -35.56
C GLN A 288 -22.95 31.38 -36.83
N SER A 289 -23.83 30.43 -37.19
CA SER A 289 -24.74 30.55 -38.34
C SER A 289 -26.04 31.29 -38.02
N LEU A 290 -26.31 31.61 -36.76
CA LEU A 290 -27.40 32.51 -36.38
C LEU A 290 -27.14 33.92 -36.95
N PRO A 291 -28.01 34.44 -37.85
CA PRO A 291 -27.87 35.81 -38.34
C PRO A 291 -27.97 36.80 -37.18
N VAL A 292 -27.08 37.79 -37.17
CA VAL A 292 -26.92 38.88 -36.17
C VAL A 292 -28.14 39.82 -36.10
N GLU A 293 -29.30 39.44 -36.62
CA GLU A 293 -30.42 40.32 -36.88
C GLU A 293 -31.38 40.52 -35.69
N ASN A 294 -31.02 40.03 -34.49
CA ASN A 294 -31.89 40.15 -33.31
C ASN A 294 -31.15 40.53 -32.02
N ILE A 295 -30.14 41.40 -32.13
CA ILE A 295 -29.70 42.19 -30.98
C ILE A 295 -30.66 43.39 -30.90
N PRO A 296 -31.62 43.44 -29.96
CA PRO A 296 -32.31 44.68 -29.67
C PRO A 296 -31.25 45.66 -29.14
N GLU A 297 -30.85 46.60 -30.00
CA GLU A 297 -30.13 47.78 -29.57
C GLU A 297 -31.00 48.53 -28.55
N GLY A 298 -30.46 48.70 -27.34
CA GLY A 298 -30.92 49.71 -26.40
C GLY A 298 -31.91 49.22 -25.34
N GLU A 299 -31.38 48.96 -24.15
CA GLU A 299 -32.02 49.47 -22.94
C GLU A 299 -30.91 49.86 -21.95
N GLU A 300 -30.49 51.12 -22.04
CA GLU A 300 -29.90 51.84 -20.91
C GLU A 300 -30.98 51.97 -19.82
N VAL A 301 -30.76 51.36 -18.66
CA VAL A 301 -31.19 51.89 -17.35
C VAL A 301 -30.14 51.53 -16.30
#